data_AF-A0A7W0VFS5-F1
#
_entry.id   AF-A0A7W0VFS5-F1
#
_cell.length_a   1.000
_cell.length_b   1.000
_cell.length_c   1.000
_cell.angle_alpha   90.00
_cell.angle_beta   90.00
_cell.angle_gamma   90.00
#
_symmetry.space_group_name_H-M   'P 1'
#
loop_
_entity.id
_entity.type
_entity.pdbx_description
1 polymer ?
#
loop_
_entity_poly.entity_id
_entity_poly.type
_entity_poly.pdbx_seq_one_letter_code
_entity_poly.pdbx_strand_id
1 'polypeptide(L)'
;MAHTNRAVAIILGLATALGGCISGEDEELAESESELAVYPTAHPRIYLTPNRARLSAALTGNTVAATRFRTIVNSWYAGTSVWGFAAWNGALLSQLTGDPKYCTKSIGMVEAQVVAAETSIAAGLAPKVALDHYLHTGEMIGDLALVYDWCFPQVTSTQRARWIKYANQTISNIWNHTTATWGGKAFPWTGWSVSNPSNNYYYSFLRGTMLLGLATRGESAQADAWLTKFRDAKIVTELVPTFNADLVGGGSREGTGYGVAMRKLFELYDFWKATTGEQLSTTTSHARKSMLAMIHQIVPTLDKVTPTGDHTRDRSAALFDYHRDYLQLLMQLYPTDTLSKRAKALLA
;
A
#
# COMPACT_ATOMS: atom_id res chain seq x y z
N MET A 1 -9.81 22.29 -13.40
CA MET A 1 -8.45 21.72 -13.63
C MET A 1 -8.58 20.21 -13.54
N ALA A 2 -8.96 19.60 -14.65
CA ALA A 2 -9.35 18.21 -14.73
C ALA A 2 -8.53 17.57 -15.84
N HIS A 3 -7.43 16.89 -15.48
CA HIS A 3 -6.74 15.96 -16.37
C HIS A 3 -6.07 14.85 -15.55
N THR A 4 -6.67 13.66 -15.67
CA THR A 4 -6.05 12.32 -15.69
C THR A 4 -4.98 11.99 -14.64
N ASN A 5 -5.41 11.45 -13.50
CA ASN A 5 -4.60 10.60 -12.61
C ASN A 5 -5.14 9.17 -12.68
N ARG A 6 -4.50 8.29 -13.47
CA ARG A 6 -4.91 6.89 -13.73
C ARG A 6 -3.87 5.84 -13.37
N ALA A 7 -3.04 6.09 -12.35
CA ALA A 7 -1.84 5.29 -12.09
C ALA A 7 -1.93 4.26 -10.95
N VAL A 8 -3.04 4.15 -10.20
CA VAL A 8 -3.07 3.31 -8.98
C VAL A 8 -4.03 2.09 -9.07
N ALA A 9 -4.97 2.07 -10.02
CA ALA A 9 -5.98 1.00 -10.17
C ALA A 9 -5.47 -0.35 -10.77
N ILE A 10 -4.16 -0.63 -10.70
CA ILE A 10 -3.48 -1.50 -11.67
C ILE A 10 -3.14 -2.91 -11.17
N ILE A 11 -3.16 -3.19 -9.87
CA ILE A 11 -2.85 -4.54 -9.37
C ILE A 11 -4.07 -5.50 -9.46
N LEU A 12 -5.29 -4.96 -9.64
CA LEU A 12 -6.54 -5.65 -9.23
C LEU A 12 -7.51 -5.98 -10.38
N GLY A 13 -7.07 -5.82 -11.63
CA GLY A 13 -7.97 -5.88 -12.78
C GLY A 13 -8.05 -7.22 -13.51
N LEU A 14 -8.05 -8.41 -12.89
CA LEU A 14 -8.23 -9.68 -13.64
C LEU A 14 -8.82 -10.86 -12.83
N ALA A 15 -10.05 -11.24 -13.18
CA ALA A 15 -10.53 -12.63 -13.24
C ALA A 15 -11.79 -12.71 -14.14
N THR A 16 -11.78 -13.63 -15.12
CA THR A 16 -12.89 -13.95 -16.03
C THR A 16 -13.40 -15.37 -15.84
N ALA A 17 -14.73 -15.47 -15.81
CA ALA A 17 -15.65 -16.49 -16.34
C ALA A 17 -15.38 -17.99 -16.12
N LEU A 18 -16.28 -18.62 -15.34
CA LEU A 18 -16.99 -19.91 -15.47
C LEU A 18 -17.68 -20.09 -14.09
N GLY A 19 -19.00 -20.01 -13.92
CA GLY A 19 -20.03 -20.93 -14.39
C GLY A 19 -20.53 -21.77 -13.20
N GLY A 20 -21.74 -21.50 -12.69
CA GLY A 20 -22.40 -22.34 -11.67
C GLY A 20 -23.35 -21.58 -10.73
N CYS A 21 -24.66 -21.68 -10.97
CA CYS A 21 -25.69 -21.24 -10.05
C CYS A 21 -25.75 -22.17 -8.83
N ILE A 22 -25.60 -21.64 -7.61
CA ILE A 22 -26.06 -22.30 -6.38
C ILE A 22 -26.75 -21.25 -5.51
N SER A 23 -27.94 -21.62 -5.05
CA SER A 23 -28.86 -20.89 -4.18
C SER A 23 -28.25 -20.56 -2.82
N GLY A 24 -28.72 -19.46 -2.23
CA GLY A 24 -28.21 -18.93 -0.98
C GLY A 24 -28.55 -19.77 0.25
N GLU A 25 -27.63 -19.72 1.20
CA GLU A 25 -27.80 -19.91 2.63
C GLU A 25 -26.67 -19.10 3.30
N ASP A 26 -26.96 -18.50 4.44
CA ASP A 26 -26.04 -17.66 5.21
C ASP A 26 -24.80 -18.47 5.64
N GLU A 27 -23.65 -18.20 5.00
CA GLU A 27 -22.36 -18.77 5.43
C GLU A 27 -21.93 -18.16 6.76
N GLU A 28 -22.17 -18.93 7.82
CA GLU A 28 -21.48 -18.85 9.10
C GLU A 28 -19.96 -18.81 8.83
N LEU A 29 -19.29 -17.75 9.28
CA LEU A 29 -17.85 -17.55 9.10
C LEU A 29 -17.10 -18.67 9.83
N ALA A 30 -16.77 -19.74 9.12
CA ALA A 30 -15.91 -20.79 9.63
C ALA A 30 -14.60 -20.16 10.14
N GLU A 31 -14.29 -20.39 11.42
CA GLU A 31 -13.01 -20.03 12.02
C GLU A 31 -11.89 -20.68 11.20
N SER A 32 -11.22 -19.90 10.34
CA SER A 32 -10.00 -20.36 9.70
C SER A 32 -8.94 -20.44 10.79
N GLU A 33 -8.38 -21.64 11.02
CA GLU A 33 -7.13 -21.79 11.76
C GLU A 33 -6.14 -20.74 11.22
N SER A 34 -5.73 -19.81 12.09
CA SER A 34 -4.80 -18.75 11.74
C SER A 34 -3.44 -19.40 11.46
N GLU A 35 -3.16 -19.75 10.20
CA GLU A 35 -1.82 -20.11 9.78
C GLU A 35 -0.87 -18.95 10.09
N LEU A 36 0.14 -19.22 10.91
CA LEU A 36 1.16 -18.25 11.30
C LEU A 36 1.92 -17.75 10.07
N ALA A 37 2.34 -16.48 10.09
CA ALA A 37 3.09 -15.88 8.99
C ALA A 37 4.38 -16.65 8.65
N VAL A 38 4.52 -17.07 7.39
CA VAL A 38 5.72 -17.72 6.83
C VAL A 38 6.45 -16.75 5.91
N TYR A 39 7.68 -16.38 6.26
CA TYR A 39 8.41 -15.34 5.52
C TYR A 39 9.33 -15.94 4.45
N PRO A 40 9.22 -15.53 3.17
CA PRO A 40 10.15 -15.98 2.14
C PRO A 40 11.56 -15.42 2.35
N THR A 41 12.56 -16.20 1.96
CA THR A 41 13.99 -15.90 2.19
C THR A 41 14.72 -15.33 0.97
N ALA A 42 14.10 -15.37 -0.21
CA ALA A 42 14.72 -14.97 -1.47
C ALA A 42 13.96 -13.84 -2.16
N HIS A 43 14.71 -12.90 -2.74
CA HIS A 43 14.16 -11.81 -3.55
C HIS A 43 13.77 -12.27 -4.97
N PRO A 44 12.72 -11.67 -5.58
CA PRO A 44 11.72 -10.81 -4.93
C PRO A 44 10.79 -11.64 -4.05
N ARG A 45 10.56 -11.19 -2.81
CA ARG A 45 9.71 -11.90 -1.85
C ARG A 45 8.34 -11.26 -1.67
N ILE A 46 8.24 -9.95 -1.87
CA ILE A 46 7.00 -9.22 -1.59
C ILE A 46 6.05 -9.40 -2.77
N TYR A 47 4.87 -9.96 -2.50
CA TYR A 47 3.69 -10.05 -3.38
C TYR A 47 3.82 -10.90 -4.66
N LEU A 48 4.96 -10.84 -5.35
CA LEU A 48 5.12 -11.35 -6.71
C LEU A 48 5.09 -12.87 -6.78
N THR A 49 5.63 -13.59 -5.80
CA THR A 49 5.75 -15.06 -5.87
C THR A 49 4.42 -15.75 -6.22
N PRO A 50 3.30 -15.53 -5.50
CA PRO A 50 2.02 -16.13 -5.88
C PRO A 50 1.31 -15.41 -7.04
N ASN A 51 1.63 -14.15 -7.32
CA ASN A 51 0.87 -13.34 -8.28
C ASN A 51 1.50 -13.20 -9.67
N ARG A 52 2.78 -13.54 -9.84
CA ARG A 52 3.55 -13.28 -11.06
C ARG A 52 2.90 -13.90 -12.29
N ALA A 53 2.48 -15.17 -12.21
CA ALA A 53 1.88 -15.86 -13.35
C ALA A 53 0.61 -15.13 -13.85
N ARG A 54 -0.28 -14.74 -12.94
CA ARG A 54 -1.52 -14.01 -13.28
C ARG A 54 -1.21 -12.63 -13.87
N LEU A 55 -0.26 -11.90 -13.31
CA LEU A 55 0.12 -10.56 -13.77
C LEU A 55 0.85 -10.60 -15.13
N SER A 56 1.73 -11.58 -15.35
CA SER A 56 2.39 -11.80 -16.64
C SER A 56 1.38 -12.23 -17.70
N ALA A 57 0.45 -13.13 -17.38
CA ALA A 57 -0.62 -13.52 -18.28
C ALA A 57 -1.49 -12.33 -18.71
N ALA A 58 -1.78 -11.41 -17.78
CA ALA A 58 -2.51 -10.18 -18.08
C ALA A 58 -1.78 -9.28 -19.08
N LEU A 59 -0.47 -9.12 -18.90
CA LEU A 59 0.38 -8.34 -19.79
C LEU A 59 0.48 -8.97 -21.17
N THR A 60 0.68 -10.29 -21.25
CA THR A 60 0.74 -11.02 -22.52
C THR A 60 -0.60 -11.00 -23.24
N GLY A 61 -1.70 -11.15 -22.50
CA GLY A 61 -3.07 -11.09 -23.03
C GLY A 61 -3.56 -9.67 -23.37
N ASN A 62 -2.73 -8.63 -23.17
CA ASN A 62 -3.06 -7.23 -23.43
C ASN A 62 -4.41 -6.79 -22.86
N THR A 63 -4.74 -7.24 -21.64
CA THR A 63 -5.97 -6.78 -21.00
C THR A 63 -5.98 -5.25 -20.89
N VAL A 64 -7.17 -4.65 -20.87
CA VAL A 64 -7.30 -3.18 -20.86
C VAL A 64 -6.50 -2.55 -19.71
N ALA A 65 -6.53 -3.15 -18.52
CA ALA A 65 -5.75 -2.69 -17.37
C ALA A 65 -4.23 -2.81 -17.60
N ALA A 66 -3.77 -3.97 -18.08
CA ALA A 66 -2.34 -4.21 -18.31
C ALA A 66 -1.76 -3.32 -19.43
N THR A 67 -2.55 -3.07 -20.49
CA THR A 67 -2.18 -2.14 -21.56
C THR A 67 -2.03 -0.72 -21.03
N ARG A 68 -3.01 -0.23 -20.25
CA ARG A 68 -2.95 1.11 -19.62
C ARG A 68 -1.75 1.26 -18.71
N PHE A 69 -1.47 0.26 -17.87
CA PHE A 69 -0.29 0.23 -17.02
C PHE A 69 0.99 0.35 -17.83
N ARG A 70 1.16 -0.52 -18.82
CA ARG A 70 2.34 -0.52 -19.69
C ARG A 70 2.52 0.83 -20.38
N THR A 71 1.44 1.43 -20.87
CA THR A 71 1.48 2.77 -21.49
C THR A 71 1.98 3.85 -20.53
N ILE A 72 1.45 3.90 -19.31
CA ILE A 72 1.86 4.91 -18.30
C ILE A 72 3.32 4.72 -17.90
N VAL A 73 3.75 3.47 -17.65
CA VAL A 73 5.16 3.19 -17.31
C VAL A 73 6.08 3.51 -18.49
N ASN A 74 5.67 3.24 -19.72
CA ASN A 74 6.44 3.62 -20.91
C ASN A 74 6.55 5.13 -21.09
N SER A 75 5.46 5.89 -20.87
CA SER A 75 5.53 7.36 -20.94
C SER A 75 6.42 7.92 -19.85
N TRP A 76 6.31 7.41 -18.61
CA TRP A 76 7.21 7.79 -17.53
C TRP A 76 8.66 7.45 -17.89
N TYR A 77 8.93 6.26 -18.43
CA TYR A 77 10.26 5.86 -18.87
C TYR A 77 10.81 6.82 -19.95
N ALA A 78 9.97 7.24 -20.89
CA ALA A 78 10.29 8.21 -21.94
C ALA A 78 10.45 9.67 -21.44
N GLY A 79 10.21 9.94 -20.16
CA GLY A 79 10.46 11.24 -19.52
C GLY A 79 9.21 12.06 -19.21
N THR A 80 8.01 11.53 -19.45
CA THR A 80 6.77 12.20 -19.03
C THR A 80 6.68 12.28 -17.51
N SER A 81 6.42 13.48 -17.00
CA SER A 81 6.06 13.67 -15.59
C SER A 81 4.64 13.14 -15.35
N VAL A 82 4.54 12.01 -14.66
CA VAL A 82 3.26 11.41 -14.28
C VAL A 82 3.03 11.72 -12.81
N TRP A 83 2.00 12.51 -12.52
CA TRP A 83 1.69 12.90 -11.15
C TRP A 83 1.37 11.67 -10.28
N GLY A 84 1.94 11.62 -9.08
CA GLY A 84 1.76 10.51 -8.14
C GLY A 84 2.39 9.18 -8.58
N PHE A 85 3.25 9.17 -9.60
CA PHE A 85 3.92 7.96 -10.05
C PHE A 85 5.00 7.51 -9.06
N ALA A 86 4.84 6.30 -8.53
CA ALA A 86 5.82 5.64 -7.66
C ALA A 86 6.80 4.79 -8.46
N ALA A 87 8.07 4.76 -8.05
CA ALA A 87 9.15 4.08 -8.76
C ALA A 87 8.92 2.56 -8.86
N TRP A 88 8.22 1.95 -7.90
CA TRP A 88 7.88 0.53 -7.89
C TRP A 88 7.05 0.11 -9.12
N ASN A 89 6.31 1.02 -9.76
CA ASN A 89 5.59 0.72 -11.01
C ASN A 89 6.55 0.29 -12.13
N GLY A 90 7.70 0.96 -12.24
CA GLY A 90 8.77 0.56 -13.16
C GLY A 90 9.40 -0.78 -12.75
N ALA A 91 9.66 -0.98 -11.46
CA ALA A 91 10.20 -2.23 -10.94
C ALA A 91 9.27 -3.43 -11.20
N LEU A 92 7.96 -3.24 -11.02
CA LEU A 92 6.94 -4.24 -11.35
C LEU A 92 6.97 -4.60 -12.83
N LEU A 93 6.99 -3.60 -13.73
CA LEU A 93 7.03 -3.89 -15.16
C LEU A 93 8.33 -4.61 -15.55
N SER A 94 9.47 -4.26 -14.95
CA SER A 94 10.73 -4.99 -15.11
C SER A 94 10.59 -6.46 -14.73
N GLN A 95 10.01 -6.73 -13.56
CA GLN A 95 9.78 -8.10 -13.08
C GLN A 95 8.85 -8.92 -13.98
N LEU A 96 7.84 -8.29 -14.57
CA LEU A 96 6.86 -9.01 -15.39
C LEU A 96 7.30 -9.20 -16.84
N THR A 97 8.21 -8.36 -17.34
CA THR A 97 8.69 -8.39 -18.75
C THR A 97 10.11 -8.92 -18.91
N GLY A 98 10.90 -8.90 -17.84
CA GLY A 98 12.34 -9.18 -17.89
C GLY A 98 13.18 -8.02 -18.43
N ASP A 99 12.60 -6.87 -18.79
CA ASP A 99 13.35 -5.73 -19.31
C ASP A 99 14.02 -4.94 -18.16
N PRO A 100 15.36 -4.98 -18.03
CA PRO A 100 16.05 -4.40 -16.89
C PRO A 100 15.99 -2.87 -16.85
N LYS A 101 15.71 -2.19 -17.97
CA LYS A 101 15.76 -0.72 -18.05
C LYS A 101 14.79 -0.03 -17.08
N TYR A 102 13.64 -0.66 -16.83
CA TYR A 102 12.66 -0.12 -15.90
C TYR A 102 13.18 -0.19 -14.46
N CYS A 103 13.83 -1.29 -14.07
CA CYS A 103 14.53 -1.37 -12.78
C CYS A 103 15.66 -0.34 -12.68
N THR A 104 16.50 -0.18 -13.71
CA THR A 104 17.54 0.87 -13.73
C THR A 104 16.97 2.25 -13.41
N LYS A 105 15.86 2.63 -14.07
CA LYS A 105 15.24 3.94 -13.86
C LYS A 105 14.57 4.06 -12.48
N SER A 106 13.91 3.01 -12.00
CA SER A 106 13.32 2.97 -10.66
C SER A 106 14.37 3.10 -9.56
N ILE A 107 15.51 2.40 -9.70
CA ILE A 107 16.66 2.54 -8.81
C ILE A 107 17.19 3.96 -8.80
N GLY A 108 17.33 4.60 -9.97
CA GLY A 108 17.77 5.99 -10.07
C GLY A 108 16.87 6.98 -9.33
N MET A 109 15.54 6.78 -9.35
CA MET A 109 14.61 7.62 -8.59
C MET A 109 14.77 7.44 -7.08
N VAL A 110 14.87 6.20 -6.61
CA VAL A 110 15.06 5.91 -5.18
C VAL A 110 16.44 6.40 -4.70
N GLU A 111 17.49 6.23 -5.51
CA GLU A 111 18.83 6.75 -5.19
C GLU A 111 18.80 8.27 -5.05
N ALA A 112 18.15 8.99 -5.97
CA ALA A 112 18.03 10.45 -5.88
C ALA A 112 17.31 10.89 -4.59
N GLN A 113 16.26 10.16 -4.18
CA GLN A 113 15.59 10.39 -2.89
C GLN A 113 16.56 10.19 -1.71
N VAL A 114 17.32 9.09 -1.68
CA VAL A 114 18.23 8.78 -0.57
C VAL A 114 19.40 9.77 -0.52
N VAL A 115 20.00 10.12 -1.65
CA VAL A 115 21.07 11.14 -1.74
C VAL A 115 20.57 12.49 -1.23
N ALA A 116 19.36 12.91 -1.62
CA ALA A 116 18.78 14.16 -1.14
C ALA A 116 18.57 14.13 0.38
N ALA A 117 18.09 13.01 0.92
CA ALA A 117 17.91 12.83 2.35
C ALA A 117 19.25 12.87 3.11
N GLU A 118 20.26 12.14 2.65
CA GLU A 118 21.60 12.15 3.23
C GLU A 118 22.24 13.55 3.19
N THR A 119 22.03 14.30 2.11
CA THR A 119 22.48 15.69 1.98
C THR A 119 21.83 16.59 3.03
N SER A 120 20.50 16.49 3.23
CA SER A 120 19.80 17.23 4.29
C SER A 120 20.31 16.85 5.68
N ILE A 121 20.49 15.55 5.94
CA ILE A 121 20.99 15.04 7.22
C ILE A 121 22.40 15.57 7.51
N ALA A 122 23.29 15.54 6.53
CA ALA A 122 24.66 16.06 6.65
C ALA A 122 24.67 17.58 6.91
N ALA A 123 23.69 18.32 6.38
CA ALA A 123 23.48 19.73 6.67
C ALA A 123 22.81 19.99 8.04
N GLY A 124 22.57 18.96 8.86
CA GLY A 124 21.90 19.10 10.15
C GLY A 124 20.42 19.48 10.04
N LEU A 125 19.77 19.09 8.94
CA LEU A 125 18.36 19.30 8.64
C LEU A 125 17.60 17.96 8.61
N ALA A 126 16.29 18.02 8.86
CA ALA A 126 15.43 16.86 8.64
C ALA A 126 15.24 16.63 7.12
N PRO A 127 15.35 15.39 6.63
CA PRO A 127 15.09 15.06 5.23
C PRO A 127 13.60 15.20 4.88
N LYS A 128 13.30 15.26 3.58
CA LYS A 128 11.93 15.43 3.05
C LYS A 128 10.92 14.44 3.62
N VAL A 129 11.32 13.21 3.93
CA VAL A 129 10.42 12.18 4.50
C VAL A 129 9.86 12.58 5.88
N ALA A 130 10.50 13.50 6.60
CA ALA A 130 10.01 14.00 7.87
C ALA A 130 8.97 15.11 7.75
N LEU A 131 8.75 15.66 6.54
CA LEU A 131 7.72 16.67 6.30
C LEU A 131 6.32 16.12 6.58
N ASP A 132 5.43 17.04 6.94
CA ASP A 132 4.04 16.74 7.29
C ASP A 132 3.97 15.55 8.26
N HIS A 133 4.74 15.62 9.35
CA HIS A 133 4.75 14.61 10.41
C HIS A 133 4.92 13.17 9.87
N TYR A 134 5.83 13.00 8.92
CA TYR A 134 6.12 11.71 8.28
C TYR A 134 4.98 11.11 7.43
N LEU A 135 3.96 11.89 7.06
CA LEU A 135 2.80 11.43 6.27
C LEU A 135 3.20 10.63 5.04
N HIS A 136 4.29 11.02 4.39
CA HIS A 136 4.73 10.43 3.13
C HIS A 136 5.60 9.18 3.30
N THR A 137 5.77 8.65 4.51
CA THR A 137 6.62 7.47 4.75
C THR A 137 6.19 6.25 3.93
N GLY A 138 4.89 5.97 3.84
CA GLY A 138 4.40 4.87 3.01
C GLY A 138 4.71 5.07 1.52
N GLU A 139 4.73 6.31 1.05
CA GLU A 139 5.05 6.67 -0.34
C GLU A 139 6.55 6.69 -0.61
N MET A 140 7.38 7.11 0.35
CA MET A 140 8.83 7.25 0.15
C MET A 140 9.60 6.00 0.56
N ILE A 141 9.32 5.45 1.74
CA ILE A 141 10.00 4.27 2.28
C ILE A 141 9.36 2.98 1.76
N GLY A 142 8.03 2.96 1.64
CA GLY A 142 7.36 1.81 1.03
C GLY A 142 7.70 1.63 -0.45
N ASP A 143 7.87 2.72 -1.21
CA ASP A 143 8.34 2.67 -2.60
C ASP A 143 9.81 2.19 -2.68
N LEU A 144 10.68 2.75 -1.84
CA LEU A 144 12.07 2.28 -1.69
C LEU A 144 12.12 0.78 -1.40
N ALA A 145 11.32 0.27 -0.47
CA ALA A 145 11.32 -1.14 -0.09
C ALA A 145 10.88 -2.08 -1.24
N LEU A 146 9.88 -1.68 -2.03
CA LEU A 146 9.46 -2.47 -3.20
C LEU A 146 10.50 -2.45 -4.32
N VAL A 147 11.12 -1.29 -4.59
CA VAL A 147 12.23 -1.21 -5.57
C VAL A 147 13.44 -2.01 -5.09
N TYR A 148 13.75 -1.95 -3.80
CA TYR A 148 14.80 -2.77 -3.18
C TYR A 148 14.54 -4.25 -3.41
N ASP A 149 13.34 -4.74 -3.09
CA ASP A 149 12.96 -6.15 -3.21
C ASP A 149 12.93 -6.61 -4.68
N TRP A 150 12.23 -5.87 -5.53
CA TRP A 150 11.97 -6.27 -6.92
C TRP A 150 13.13 -6.01 -7.86
N CYS A 151 14.03 -5.08 -7.55
CA CYS A 151 15.23 -4.85 -8.35
C CYS A 151 16.50 -5.30 -7.62
N PHE A 152 16.39 -6.13 -6.57
CA PHE A 152 17.49 -6.53 -5.69
C PHE A 152 18.79 -6.91 -6.40
N PRO A 153 18.78 -7.72 -7.49
CA PRO A 153 20.02 -8.07 -8.20
C PRO A 153 20.75 -6.88 -8.85
N GLN A 154 20.04 -5.79 -9.13
CA GLN A 154 20.58 -4.58 -9.77
C GLN A 154 20.92 -3.46 -8.77
N VAL A 155 20.37 -3.50 -7.55
CA VAL A 155 20.76 -2.55 -6.49
C VAL A 155 22.13 -2.96 -5.97
N THR A 156 23.12 -2.08 -6.02
CA THR A 156 24.48 -2.44 -5.55
C THR A 156 24.52 -2.65 -4.02
N SER A 157 25.49 -3.41 -3.52
CA SER A 157 25.66 -3.62 -2.06
C SER A 157 25.79 -2.30 -1.28
N THR A 158 26.51 -1.32 -1.84
CA THR A 158 26.66 0.02 -1.25
C THR A 158 25.33 0.76 -1.18
N GLN A 159 24.53 0.73 -2.26
CA GLN A 159 23.20 1.34 -2.25
C GLN A 159 22.30 0.64 -1.23
N ARG A 160 22.28 -0.70 -1.22
CA ARG A 160 21.49 -1.48 -0.26
C ARG A 160 21.78 -1.06 1.19
N ALA A 161 23.05 -0.97 1.57
CA ALA A 161 23.44 -0.55 2.92
C ALA A 161 22.96 0.88 3.27
N ARG A 162 23.13 1.84 2.37
CA ARG A 162 22.69 3.23 2.55
C ARG A 162 21.17 3.35 2.66
N TRP A 163 20.46 2.70 1.74
CA TRP A 163 19.00 2.72 1.69
C TRP A 163 18.39 2.11 2.96
N ILE A 164 18.91 0.97 3.42
CA ILE A 164 18.48 0.33 4.68
C ILE A 164 18.73 1.27 5.87
N LYS A 165 19.92 1.87 5.98
CA LYS A 165 20.25 2.79 7.08
C LYS A 165 19.27 3.98 7.13
N TYR A 166 19.03 4.62 5.99
CA TYR A 166 18.09 5.73 5.88
C TYR A 166 16.65 5.32 6.22
N ALA A 167 16.17 4.20 5.66
CA ALA A 167 14.83 3.71 5.88
C ALA A 167 14.60 3.31 7.34
N ASN A 168 15.56 2.60 7.96
CA ASN A 168 15.49 2.23 9.38
C ASN A 168 15.48 3.45 10.30
N GLN A 169 16.29 4.48 10.02
CA GLN A 169 16.24 5.72 10.80
C GLN A 169 14.88 6.41 10.67
N THR A 170 14.29 6.40 9.47
CA THR A 170 12.95 6.95 9.23
C THR A 170 11.90 6.23 10.08
N ILE A 171 11.83 4.90 9.99
CA ILE A 171 10.85 4.09 10.73
C ILE A 171 11.08 4.19 12.24
N SER A 172 12.33 4.22 12.69
CA SER A 172 12.67 4.46 14.10
C SER A 172 12.17 5.82 14.59
N ASN A 173 12.36 6.89 13.82
CA ASN A 173 11.90 8.24 14.20
C ASN A 173 10.37 8.37 14.27
N ILE A 174 9.63 7.54 13.55
CA ILE A 174 8.17 7.52 13.64
C ILE A 174 7.75 6.87 14.95
N TRP A 175 8.28 5.69 15.25
CA TRP A 175 7.87 4.92 16.43
C TRP A 175 8.53 5.36 17.73
N ASN A 176 9.62 6.12 17.66
CA ASN A 176 10.34 6.74 18.78
C ASN A 176 10.31 8.27 18.65
N HIS A 177 9.13 8.83 18.38
CA HIS A 177 8.94 10.23 17.97
C HIS A 177 9.46 11.28 18.97
N THR A 178 9.44 11.00 20.28
CA THR A 178 9.97 11.92 21.31
C THR A 178 11.50 11.99 21.34
N THR A 179 12.17 10.99 20.77
CA THR A 179 13.64 10.91 20.68
C THR A 179 14.09 10.81 19.22
N ALA A 180 13.26 11.26 18.27
CA ALA A 180 13.59 11.21 16.86
C ALA A 180 14.85 12.04 16.57
N THR A 181 15.74 11.51 15.73
CA THR A 181 17.01 12.16 15.39
C THR A 181 17.38 12.01 13.92
N TRP A 182 18.12 12.97 13.41
CA TRP A 182 18.75 12.93 12.08
C TRP A 182 20.20 13.36 12.21
N GLY A 183 21.14 12.49 11.82
CA GLY A 183 22.58 12.79 11.90
C GLY A 183 23.06 13.07 13.33
N GLY A 184 22.41 12.48 14.35
CA GLY A 184 22.70 12.74 15.76
C GLY A 184 22.05 14.00 16.35
N LYS A 185 21.40 14.84 15.52
CA LYS A 185 20.66 16.01 15.98
C LYS A 185 19.21 15.65 16.30
N ALA A 186 18.67 16.20 17.39
CA ALA A 186 17.30 15.97 17.82
C ALA A 186 16.27 16.64 16.90
N PHE A 187 15.24 15.88 16.52
CA PHE A 187 14.07 16.32 15.76
C PHE A 187 12.79 15.66 16.33
N PRO A 188 12.50 15.84 17.64
CA PRO A 188 11.32 15.25 18.24
C PRO A 188 10.04 15.83 17.60
N TRP A 189 8.99 15.03 17.60
CA TRP A 189 7.67 15.47 17.12
C TRP A 189 6.56 14.85 17.97
N THR A 190 5.34 15.37 17.82
CA THR A 190 4.23 15.07 18.72
C THR A 190 3.78 13.60 18.70
N GLY A 191 4.01 12.89 17.59
CA GLY A 191 3.57 11.50 17.44
C GLY A 191 2.06 11.33 17.44
N TRP A 192 1.28 12.39 17.24
CA TRP A 192 -0.17 12.42 17.51
C TRP A 192 -0.99 11.31 16.80
N SER A 193 -0.50 10.81 15.67
CA SER A 193 -1.14 9.75 14.88
C SER A 193 -0.52 8.37 15.04
N VAL A 194 0.55 8.19 15.83
CA VAL A 194 1.26 6.90 15.93
C VAL A 194 0.48 5.84 16.72
N SER A 195 -0.51 6.25 17.51
CA SER A 195 -1.37 5.39 18.32
C SER A 195 -2.87 5.62 18.05
N ASN A 196 -3.21 6.02 16.83
CA ASN A 196 -4.59 6.29 16.42
C ASN A 196 -4.91 5.50 15.14
N PRO A 197 -5.41 4.26 15.26
CA PRO A 197 -5.73 3.41 14.10
C PRO A 197 -6.80 3.99 13.17
N SER A 198 -7.60 4.96 13.64
CA SER A 198 -8.62 5.61 12.81
C SER A 198 -8.06 6.75 11.95
N ASN A 199 -6.80 7.16 12.14
CA ASN A 199 -6.22 8.29 11.44
C ASN A 199 -5.49 7.91 10.13
N ASN A 200 -5.66 8.71 9.09
CA ASN A 200 -5.08 8.45 7.77
C ASN A 200 -3.54 8.35 7.73
N TYR A 201 -2.82 8.98 8.66
CA TYR A 201 -1.36 8.91 8.73
C TYR A 201 -0.90 7.51 9.17
N TYR A 202 -1.70 6.87 10.03
CA TYR A 202 -1.42 5.55 10.58
C TYR A 202 -1.09 4.53 9.49
N TYR A 203 -1.92 4.47 8.45
CA TYR A 203 -1.75 3.51 7.34
C TYR A 203 -0.49 3.78 6.52
N SER A 204 -0.04 5.04 6.43
CA SER A 204 1.22 5.37 5.77
C SER A 204 2.42 4.90 6.58
N PHE A 205 2.37 5.07 7.90
CA PHE A 205 3.41 4.56 8.82
C PHE A 205 3.49 3.04 8.77
N LEU A 206 2.33 2.36 8.80
CA LEU A 206 2.25 0.91 8.66
C LEU A 206 2.84 0.43 7.33
N ARG A 207 2.52 1.11 6.21
CA ARG A 207 3.04 0.74 4.88
C ARG A 207 4.57 0.75 4.85
N GLY A 208 5.18 1.84 5.32
CA GLY A 208 6.64 1.92 5.39
C GLY A 208 7.25 0.86 6.31
N THR A 209 6.63 0.64 7.47
CA THR A 209 7.11 -0.32 8.49
C THR A 209 7.04 -1.77 7.98
N MET A 210 5.89 -2.19 7.46
CA MET A 210 5.66 -3.53 6.94
C MET A 210 6.60 -3.83 5.77
N LEU A 211 6.62 -2.96 4.76
CA LEU A 211 7.38 -3.21 3.53
C LEU A 211 8.88 -3.19 3.79
N LEU A 212 9.38 -2.30 4.64
CA LEU A 212 10.80 -2.30 5.01
C LEU A 212 11.18 -3.58 5.76
N GLY A 213 10.36 -3.99 6.73
CA GLY A 213 10.57 -5.24 7.48
C GLY A 213 10.61 -6.46 6.57
N LEU A 214 9.65 -6.56 5.63
CA LEU A 214 9.62 -7.67 4.66
C LEU A 214 10.82 -7.62 3.72
N ALA A 215 11.11 -6.46 3.12
CA ALA A 215 12.17 -6.32 2.12
C ALA A 215 13.56 -6.57 2.68
N THR A 216 13.79 -6.38 3.99
CA THR A 216 15.14 -6.45 4.58
C THR A 216 15.30 -7.61 5.57
N ARG A 217 14.33 -8.52 5.64
CA ARG A 217 14.39 -9.67 6.55
C ARG A 217 15.57 -10.58 6.22
N GLY A 218 16.41 -10.84 7.22
CA GLY A 218 17.67 -11.57 7.07
C GLY A 218 18.87 -10.70 6.62
N GLU A 219 18.63 -9.43 6.28
CA GLU A 219 19.66 -8.48 5.82
C GLU A 219 19.82 -7.27 6.76
N SER A 220 18.79 -6.97 7.56
CA SER A 220 18.83 -5.95 8.60
C SER A 220 18.45 -6.54 9.96
N ALA A 221 19.25 -6.24 10.99
CA ALA A 221 18.96 -6.64 12.36
C ALA A 221 17.64 -6.04 12.92
N GLN A 222 17.11 -4.98 12.28
CA GLN A 222 15.86 -4.34 12.70
C GLN A 222 14.62 -4.89 11.98
N ALA A 223 14.81 -5.71 10.94
CA ALA A 223 13.71 -6.17 10.10
C ALA A 223 12.63 -6.92 10.90
N ASP A 224 13.04 -7.86 11.75
CA ASP A 224 12.10 -8.61 12.58
C ASP A 224 11.38 -7.70 13.59
N ALA A 225 12.08 -6.72 14.16
CA ALA A 225 11.47 -5.74 15.06
C ALA A 225 10.40 -4.89 14.34
N TRP A 226 10.59 -4.56 13.07
CA TRP A 226 9.58 -3.86 12.27
C TRP A 226 8.39 -4.74 11.92
N LEU A 227 8.61 -6.03 11.66
CA LEU A 227 7.53 -6.98 11.42
C LEU A 227 6.69 -7.20 12.69
N THR A 228 7.32 -7.35 13.85
CA THR A 228 6.63 -7.39 15.16
C THR A 228 5.91 -6.06 15.45
N LYS A 229 6.54 -4.91 15.15
CA LYS A 229 5.89 -3.61 15.33
C LYS A 229 4.64 -3.50 14.45
N PHE A 230 4.71 -3.89 13.19
CA PHE A 230 3.55 -3.86 12.28
C PHE A 230 2.47 -4.85 12.74
N ARG A 231 2.79 -6.15 12.78
CA ARG A 231 1.81 -7.21 12.96
C ARG A 231 1.28 -7.27 14.38
N ASP A 232 2.16 -7.39 15.37
CA ASP A 232 1.74 -7.64 16.75
C ASP A 232 1.31 -6.36 17.45
N ALA A 233 2.17 -5.33 17.42
CA ALA A 233 1.93 -4.12 18.20
C ALA A 233 0.88 -3.20 17.56
N LYS A 234 0.82 -3.10 16.23
CA LYS A 234 -0.05 -2.13 15.55
C LYS A 234 -1.32 -2.76 14.98
N ILE A 235 -1.23 -3.89 14.28
CA ILE A 235 -2.44 -4.57 13.80
C ILE A 235 -3.18 -5.25 14.96
N VAL A 236 -2.57 -6.25 15.59
CA VAL A 236 -3.27 -7.11 16.57
C VAL A 236 -3.60 -6.37 17.87
N THR A 237 -2.65 -5.64 18.44
CA THR A 237 -2.82 -5.03 19.77
C THR A 237 -3.61 -3.72 19.72
N GLU A 238 -3.55 -2.97 18.62
CA GLU A 238 -4.09 -1.60 18.58
C GLU A 238 -5.27 -1.48 17.60
N LEU A 239 -5.05 -1.79 16.32
CA LEU A 239 -6.06 -1.63 15.27
C LEU A 239 -7.26 -2.56 15.48
N VAL A 240 -7.04 -3.85 15.74
CA VAL A 240 -8.12 -4.83 15.89
C VAL A 240 -9.09 -4.44 17.01
N PRO A 241 -8.63 -4.14 18.25
CA PRO A 241 -9.54 -3.66 19.30
C PRO A 241 -10.26 -2.36 18.93
N THR A 242 -9.58 -1.37 18.35
CA THR A 242 -10.23 -0.12 17.93
C THR A 242 -11.31 -0.36 16.89
N PHE A 243 -11.06 -1.21 15.90
CA PHE A 243 -12.01 -1.45 14.81
C PHE A 243 -13.21 -2.27 15.27
N ASN A 244 -13.00 -3.24 16.16
CA ASN A 244 -14.08 -4.02 16.76
C ASN A 244 -14.95 -3.19 17.70
N ALA A 245 -14.40 -2.15 18.34
CA ALA A 245 -15.17 -1.23 19.18
C ALA A 245 -15.93 -0.18 18.35
N ASP A 246 -15.24 0.48 17.40
CA ASP A 246 -15.72 1.74 16.84
C ASP A 246 -16.18 1.64 15.37
N LEU A 247 -15.77 0.60 14.64
CA LEU A 247 -15.88 0.53 13.18
C LEU A 247 -16.44 -0.81 12.65
N VAL A 248 -17.30 -1.46 13.44
CA VAL A 248 -17.94 -2.75 13.09
C VAL A 248 -18.66 -2.69 11.72
N GLY A 249 -19.26 -1.55 11.39
CA GLY A 249 -19.96 -1.28 10.13
C GLY A 249 -19.07 -0.97 8.93
N GLY A 250 -17.74 -0.98 9.10
CA GLY A 250 -16.79 -0.53 8.06
C GLY A 250 -16.72 0.99 7.93
N GLY A 251 -16.06 1.46 6.87
CA GLY A 251 -15.87 2.89 6.62
C GLY A 251 -14.87 3.53 7.58
N SER A 252 -14.83 4.86 7.64
CA SER A 252 -13.86 5.62 8.44
C SER A 252 -14.52 6.66 9.34
N ARG A 253 -13.95 6.86 10.53
CA ARG A 253 -14.29 7.98 11.42
C ARG A 253 -13.89 9.34 10.84
N GLU A 254 -12.99 9.37 9.86
CA GLU A 254 -12.54 10.59 9.18
C GLU A 254 -13.39 10.97 7.96
N GLY A 255 -14.52 10.29 7.77
CA GLY A 255 -15.44 10.55 6.67
C GLY A 255 -14.89 10.13 5.29
N THR A 256 -15.52 10.62 4.22
CA THR A 256 -15.21 10.19 2.85
C THR A 256 -13.97 10.86 2.24
N GLY A 257 -13.51 11.98 2.79
CA GLY A 257 -12.33 12.69 2.30
C GLY A 257 -11.03 12.00 2.71
N TYR A 258 -10.74 11.98 4.01
CA TYR A 258 -9.54 11.31 4.54
C TYR A 258 -9.70 9.80 4.67
N GLY A 259 -10.92 9.30 4.92
CA GLY A 259 -11.17 7.87 5.12
C GLY A 259 -10.81 6.98 3.94
N VAL A 260 -10.74 7.54 2.73
CA VAL A 260 -10.27 6.79 1.56
C VAL A 260 -8.82 6.34 1.67
N ALA A 261 -8.05 6.89 2.62
CA ALA A 261 -6.72 6.40 2.98
C ALA A 261 -6.72 4.93 3.45
N MET A 262 -7.84 4.38 3.93
CA MET A 262 -7.95 2.96 4.27
C MET A 262 -7.68 2.02 3.09
N ARG A 263 -7.77 2.49 1.83
CA ARG A 263 -7.27 1.71 0.69
C ARG A 263 -5.82 1.28 0.90
N LYS A 264 -4.98 2.10 1.54
CA LYS A 264 -3.60 1.73 1.89
C LYS A 264 -3.60 0.55 2.87
N LEU A 265 -4.46 0.53 3.89
CA LEU A 265 -4.57 -0.60 4.80
C LEU A 265 -4.98 -1.89 4.08
N PHE A 266 -5.93 -1.83 3.15
CA PHE A 266 -6.35 -3.01 2.39
C PHE A 266 -5.26 -3.52 1.43
N GLU A 267 -4.46 -2.60 0.84
CA GLU A 267 -3.24 -2.95 0.12
C GLU A 267 -2.27 -3.72 1.05
N LEU A 268 -2.09 -3.27 2.30
CA LEU A 268 -1.23 -3.99 3.25
C LEU A 268 -1.74 -5.39 3.57
N TYR A 269 -3.05 -5.57 3.71
CA TYR A 269 -3.61 -6.91 3.92
C TYR A 269 -3.38 -7.84 2.72
N ASP A 270 -3.55 -7.35 1.49
CA ASP A 270 -3.29 -8.14 0.28
C ASP A 270 -1.80 -8.47 0.15
N PHE A 271 -0.93 -7.48 0.40
CA PHE A 271 0.51 -7.66 0.34
C PHE A 271 1.02 -8.62 1.41
N TRP A 272 0.49 -8.49 2.64
CA TRP A 272 0.82 -9.40 3.73
C TRP A 272 0.40 -10.82 3.39
N LYS A 273 -0.87 -11.06 3.08
CA LYS A 273 -1.37 -12.40 2.72
C LYS A 273 -0.57 -13.02 1.58
N ALA A 274 -0.36 -12.29 0.49
CA ALA A 274 0.39 -12.81 -0.66
C ALA A 274 1.87 -13.07 -0.36
N THR A 275 2.44 -12.40 0.64
CA THR A 275 3.85 -12.57 1.00
C THR A 275 4.04 -13.65 2.08
N THR A 276 3.15 -13.70 3.07
CA THR A 276 3.33 -14.47 4.30
C THR A 276 2.36 -15.62 4.48
N GLY A 277 1.28 -15.68 3.69
CA GLY A 277 0.17 -16.61 3.86
C GLY A 277 -0.88 -16.19 4.90
N GLU A 278 -0.52 -15.37 5.89
CA GLU A 278 -1.44 -14.99 6.98
C GLU A 278 -2.53 -14.02 6.49
N GLN A 279 -3.79 -14.31 6.81
CA GLN A 279 -4.94 -13.49 6.42
C GLN A 279 -5.29 -12.45 7.50
N LEU A 280 -4.71 -11.25 7.42
CA LEU A 280 -5.02 -10.19 8.39
C LEU A 280 -6.38 -9.50 8.17
N SER A 281 -6.92 -9.49 6.96
CA SER A 281 -8.17 -8.74 6.67
C SER A 281 -9.41 -9.31 7.34
N THR A 282 -9.38 -10.58 7.78
CA THR A 282 -10.51 -11.27 8.43
C THR A 282 -10.44 -11.21 9.95
N THR A 283 -9.40 -10.59 10.52
CA THR A 283 -9.27 -10.40 11.97
C THR A 283 -10.30 -9.43 12.57
N THR A 284 -10.98 -8.66 11.71
CA THR A 284 -12.16 -7.84 12.04
C THR A 284 -13.18 -7.93 10.91
N SER A 285 -14.43 -7.54 11.17
CA SER A 285 -15.44 -7.39 10.11
C SER A 285 -15.21 -6.17 9.21
N HIS A 286 -14.31 -5.25 9.60
CA HIS A 286 -14.17 -3.91 9.05
C HIS A 286 -13.93 -3.90 7.55
N ALA A 287 -12.94 -4.66 7.05
CA ALA A 287 -12.58 -4.63 5.64
C ALA A 287 -13.75 -5.10 4.76
N ARG A 288 -14.37 -6.23 5.10
CA ARG A 288 -15.57 -6.72 4.40
C ARG A 288 -16.71 -5.69 4.42
N LYS A 289 -17.03 -5.16 5.60
CA LYS A 289 -18.15 -4.21 5.78
C LYS A 289 -17.87 -2.86 5.11
N SER A 290 -16.60 -2.47 4.98
CA SER A 290 -16.18 -1.27 4.26
C SER A 290 -16.52 -1.30 2.78
N MET A 291 -16.66 -2.48 2.17
CA MET A 291 -17.13 -2.60 0.78
C MET A 291 -18.57 -2.10 0.66
N LEU A 292 -19.44 -2.52 1.58
CA LEU A 292 -20.82 -2.07 1.64
C LEU A 292 -20.88 -0.57 1.97
N ALA A 293 -20.11 -0.11 2.96
CA ALA A 293 -20.06 1.30 3.34
C ALA A 293 -19.71 2.21 2.16
N MET A 294 -18.69 1.86 1.37
CA MET A 294 -18.29 2.63 0.20
C MET A 294 -19.35 2.59 -0.92
N ILE A 295 -19.97 1.43 -1.19
CA ILE A 295 -21.07 1.34 -2.16
C ILE A 295 -22.21 2.31 -1.79
N HIS A 296 -22.57 2.39 -0.50
CA HIS A 296 -23.63 3.28 -0.02
C HIS A 296 -23.21 4.76 0.07
N GLN A 297 -21.91 5.07 -0.03
CA GLN A 297 -21.41 6.44 -0.08
C GLN A 297 -21.32 6.99 -1.51
N ILE A 298 -21.40 6.13 -2.52
CA ILE A 298 -21.42 6.55 -3.93
C ILE A 298 -22.85 7.00 -4.28
N VAL A 299 -22.98 8.21 -4.81
CA VAL A 299 -24.29 8.75 -5.17
C VAL A 299 -24.81 8.14 -6.49
N PRO A 300 -26.13 8.19 -6.79
CA PRO A 300 -26.71 7.48 -7.93
C PRO A 300 -26.15 7.84 -9.31
N THR A 301 -25.56 9.03 -9.49
CA THR A 301 -24.94 9.46 -10.75
C THR A 301 -23.58 8.81 -11.01
N LEU A 302 -23.02 8.06 -10.05
CA LEU A 302 -21.75 7.34 -10.15
C LEU A 302 -20.54 8.23 -10.49
N ASP A 303 -20.63 9.52 -10.21
CA ASP A 303 -19.58 10.51 -10.46
C ASP A 303 -19.14 11.23 -9.18
N LYS A 304 -19.79 10.96 -8.05
CA LYS A 304 -19.51 11.58 -6.74
C LYS A 304 -19.67 10.61 -5.58
N VAL A 305 -19.14 11.03 -4.44
CA VAL A 305 -19.41 10.44 -3.13
C VAL A 305 -20.17 11.43 -2.25
N THR A 306 -20.94 10.93 -1.29
CA THR A 306 -21.55 11.76 -0.25
C THR A 306 -20.44 12.35 0.64
N PRO A 307 -20.28 13.68 0.68
CA PRO A 307 -19.22 14.29 1.48
C PRO A 307 -19.58 14.21 2.97
N THR A 308 -18.77 13.46 3.72
CA THR A 308 -18.82 13.39 5.18
C THR A 308 -17.41 13.60 5.73
N GLY A 309 -17.31 14.17 6.93
CA GLY A 309 -16.03 14.57 7.51
C GLY A 309 -15.33 15.67 6.71
N ASP A 310 -14.02 15.77 6.86
CA ASP A 310 -13.22 16.81 6.22
C ASP A 310 -12.88 16.47 4.76
N HIS A 311 -13.20 17.41 3.87
CA HIS A 311 -12.92 17.36 2.42
C HIS A 311 -11.99 18.49 1.97
N THR A 312 -10.99 18.82 2.81
CA THR A 312 -10.12 20.01 2.66
C THR A 312 -9.33 20.07 1.35
N ARG A 313 -9.17 18.94 0.65
CA ARG A 313 -8.39 18.82 -0.59
C ARG A 313 -9.23 18.57 -1.84
N ASP A 314 -10.54 18.38 -1.70
CA ASP A 314 -11.48 18.22 -2.81
C ASP A 314 -12.86 18.78 -2.46
N ARG A 315 -13.16 19.97 -2.96
CA ARG A 315 -14.48 20.60 -2.80
C ARG A 315 -15.59 19.98 -3.66
N SER A 316 -15.25 19.10 -4.60
CA SER A 316 -16.19 18.53 -5.57
C SER A 316 -16.79 17.20 -5.14
N ALA A 317 -16.15 16.52 -4.18
CA ALA A 317 -16.47 15.16 -3.75
C ALA A 317 -16.57 14.19 -4.94
N ALA A 318 -15.68 14.33 -5.91
CA ALA A 318 -15.72 13.53 -7.12
C ALA A 318 -15.42 12.06 -6.82
N LEU A 319 -16.15 11.15 -7.45
CA LEU A 319 -15.82 9.73 -7.44
C LEU A 319 -14.56 9.53 -8.29
N PHE A 320 -13.42 9.51 -7.61
CA PHE A 320 -12.11 9.44 -8.24
C PHE A 320 -11.44 8.06 -8.14
N ASP A 321 -10.33 7.89 -8.86
CA ASP A 321 -9.60 6.62 -8.97
C ASP A 321 -9.18 5.99 -7.63
N TYR A 322 -8.93 6.80 -6.60
CA TYR A 322 -8.59 6.27 -5.28
C TYR A 322 -9.78 5.63 -4.54
N HIS A 323 -11.03 5.99 -4.88
CA HIS A 323 -12.23 5.28 -4.41
C HIS A 323 -12.45 3.98 -5.20
N ARG A 324 -12.14 3.99 -6.50
CA ARG A 324 -12.13 2.77 -7.32
C ARG A 324 -11.12 1.77 -6.75
N ASP A 325 -9.91 2.23 -6.45
CA ASP A 325 -8.84 1.44 -5.83
C ASP A 325 -9.29 0.82 -4.50
N TYR A 326 -9.97 1.59 -3.65
CA TYR A 326 -10.56 1.12 -2.40
C TYR A 326 -11.46 -0.11 -2.58
N LEU A 327 -12.43 -0.04 -3.50
CA LEU A 327 -13.32 -1.16 -3.79
C LEU A 327 -12.59 -2.32 -4.47
N GLN A 328 -11.64 -2.03 -5.37
CA GLN A 328 -10.86 -3.06 -6.05
C GLN A 328 -10.05 -3.90 -5.07
N LEU A 329 -9.39 -3.28 -4.08
CA LEU A 329 -8.63 -4.00 -3.06
C LEU A 329 -9.52 -4.90 -2.21
N LEU A 330 -10.69 -4.39 -1.82
CA LEU A 330 -11.65 -5.21 -1.07
C LEU A 330 -12.18 -6.38 -1.90
N MET A 331 -12.45 -6.20 -3.18
CA MET A 331 -12.86 -7.31 -4.06
C MET A 331 -11.78 -8.39 -4.16
N GLN A 332 -10.51 -8.01 -4.14
CA GLN A 332 -9.40 -8.95 -4.16
C GLN A 332 -9.23 -9.70 -2.85
N LEU A 333 -9.48 -9.04 -1.72
CA LEU A 333 -9.47 -9.70 -0.41
C LEU A 333 -10.65 -10.67 -0.23
N TYR A 334 -11.79 -10.41 -0.89
CA TYR A 334 -13.01 -11.20 -0.79
C TYR A 334 -13.57 -11.62 -2.17
N PRO A 335 -12.82 -12.39 -2.98
CA PRO A 335 -13.16 -12.59 -4.40
C PRO A 335 -14.44 -13.39 -4.63
N THR A 336 -14.87 -14.21 -3.66
CA THR A 336 -16.09 -15.03 -3.73
C THR A 336 -17.32 -14.34 -3.15
N ASP A 337 -17.15 -13.23 -2.42
CA ASP A 337 -18.24 -12.54 -1.75
C ASP A 337 -19.24 -11.93 -2.75
N THR A 338 -20.53 -12.04 -2.44
CA THR A 338 -21.59 -11.44 -3.25
C THR A 338 -21.46 -9.91 -3.37
N LEU A 339 -20.96 -9.23 -2.34
CA LEU A 339 -20.66 -7.80 -2.40
C LEU A 339 -19.59 -7.49 -3.43
N SER A 340 -18.59 -8.37 -3.64
CA SER A 340 -17.57 -8.16 -4.66
C SER A 340 -18.16 -8.16 -6.06
N LYS A 341 -19.16 -9.01 -6.33
CA LYS A 341 -19.90 -9.02 -7.60
C LYS A 341 -20.66 -7.70 -7.81
N ARG A 342 -21.27 -7.15 -6.74
CA ARG A 342 -21.99 -5.88 -6.77
C ARG A 342 -21.05 -4.68 -6.97
N ALA A 343 -19.94 -4.65 -6.23
CA ALA A 343 -18.90 -3.64 -6.40
C ALA A 343 -18.32 -3.66 -7.83
N LYS A 344 -18.10 -4.85 -8.40
CA LYS A 344 -17.66 -4.99 -9.79
C LYS A 344 -18.65 -4.40 -10.79
N ALA A 345 -19.94 -4.65 -10.60
CA ALA A 345 -20.99 -4.08 -11.45
C ALA A 345 -21.08 -2.55 -11.33
N LEU A 346 -20.87 -2.00 -10.13
CA LEU A 346 -20.85 -0.56 -9.88
C LEU A 346 -19.67 0.15 -10.59
N LEU A 347 -18.55 -0.55 -10.76
CA LEU A 347 -17.31 -0.02 -11.34
C LEU A 347 -17.13 -0.30 -12.85
N ALA A 348 -18.06 -1.06 -13.44
CA ALA A 348 -18.08 -1.40 -14.86
C ALA A 348 -18.48 -0.18 -15.70
#